data_AF-A0A6J5B3T2-F1
#
_entry.id   AF-A0A6J5B3T2-F1
#
_cell.length_a   1.000
_cell.length_b   1.000
_cell.length_c   1.000
_cell.angle_alpha   90.00
_cell.angle_beta   90.00
_cell.angle_gamma   90.00
#
_symmetry.space_group_name_H-M   'P 1'
#
loop_
_entity.id
_entity.type
_entity.pdbx_description
1 polymer ?
#
loop_
_entity_poly.entity_id
_entity_poly.type
_entity_poly.pdbx_seq_one_letter_code
_entity_poly.pdbx_strand_id
1 'polypeptide(L)'
;MNIALERLARQLGLDAPGNERLRLAFGHACTQRVEHLLEEPRALDCLAVLGRYLDGACDAEALARAAALAAALANHHPGSTSIDGCGHAAVSATYAVASALAGKALRAAEYAAYAAVYGQGGYGAVSDPASFDIEHAWQADCLARCALPA
;
A
#
# COMPACT_ATOMS: atom_id res chain seq x y z
N MET A 1 10.61 -9.85 3.89
CA MET A 1 11.37 -8.83 3.14
C MET A 1 11.47 -9.27 1.68
N ASN A 2 11.05 -8.43 0.74
CA ASN A 2 10.91 -8.78 -0.68
C ASN A 2 12.18 -8.40 -1.47
N ILE A 3 13.15 -9.32 -1.51
CA ILE A 3 14.47 -9.07 -2.13
C ILE A 3 14.37 -8.74 -3.62
N ALA A 4 13.44 -9.39 -4.35
CA ALA A 4 13.25 -9.15 -5.77
C ALA A 4 12.72 -7.73 -6.04
N LEU A 5 11.71 -7.30 -5.27
CA LEU A 5 11.16 -5.95 -5.35
C LEU A 5 12.22 -4.90 -5.00
N GLU A 6 12.98 -5.08 -3.92
CA GLU A 6 14.03 -4.13 -3.53
C GLU A 6 15.12 -3.99 -4.59
N ARG A 7 15.54 -5.11 -5.20
CA ARG A 7 16.52 -5.07 -6.29
C ARG A 7 15.99 -4.27 -7.47
N LEU A 8 14.75 -4.51 -7.87
CA LEU A 8 14.10 -3.79 -8.97
C LEU A 8 13.93 -2.29 -8.64
N ALA A 9 13.48 -1.97 -7.43
CA ALA A 9 13.33 -0.59 -6.97
C ALA A 9 14.66 0.18 -7.02
N ARG A 10 15.77 -0.45 -6.63
CA ARG A 10 17.11 0.13 -6.79
C ARG A 10 17.49 0.33 -8.25
N GLN A 11 17.22 -0.64 -9.11
CA GLN A 11 17.52 -0.54 -10.56
C GLN A 11 16.75 0.58 -11.24
N LEU A 12 15.49 0.79 -10.86
CA LEU A 12 14.64 1.85 -11.38
C LEU A 12 14.90 3.22 -10.73
N GLY A 13 15.74 3.27 -9.68
CA GLY A 13 15.93 4.47 -8.88
C GLY A 13 14.60 4.96 -8.28
N LEU A 14 13.79 4.06 -7.74
CA LEU A 14 12.42 4.34 -7.27
C LEU A 14 12.35 5.55 -6.32
N ASP A 15 13.34 5.69 -5.42
CA ASP A 15 13.43 6.79 -4.45
C ASP A 15 14.03 8.09 -5.02
N ALA A 16 14.43 8.12 -6.30
CA ALA A 16 14.92 9.34 -6.92
C ALA A 16 13.81 10.40 -6.98
N PRO A 17 14.09 11.69 -6.71
CA PRO A 17 13.06 12.74 -6.68
C PRO A 17 12.18 12.79 -7.93
N GLY A 18 12.76 12.59 -9.11
CA GLY A 18 12.04 12.59 -10.39
C GLY A 18 11.06 11.42 -10.60
N ASN A 19 11.10 10.39 -9.75
CA ASN A 19 10.26 9.19 -9.84
C ASN A 19 9.05 9.21 -8.89
N GLU A 20 8.62 10.40 -8.43
CA GLU A 20 7.46 10.55 -7.55
C GLU A 20 6.21 9.87 -8.10
N ARG A 21 5.88 10.10 -9.37
CA ARG A 21 4.71 9.49 -10.01
C ARG A 21 4.80 7.96 -10.03
N LEU A 22 5.98 7.38 -10.26
CA LEU A 22 6.20 5.94 -10.18
C LEU A 22 5.98 5.41 -8.77
N ARG A 23 6.51 6.09 -7.74
CA ARG A 23 6.30 5.73 -6.33
C ARG A 23 4.81 5.73 -5.97
N LEU A 24 4.09 6.78 -6.35
CA LEU A 24 2.67 6.92 -6.08
C LEU A 24 1.85 5.86 -6.83
N ALA A 25 2.15 5.61 -8.11
CA ALA A 25 1.46 4.60 -8.90
C ALA A 25 1.67 3.18 -8.35
N PHE A 26 2.90 2.82 -8.03
CA PHE A 26 3.21 1.51 -7.45
C PHE A 26 2.61 1.35 -6.05
N GLY A 27 2.70 2.36 -5.20
CA GLY A 27 2.07 2.38 -3.88
C GLY A 27 0.56 2.23 -3.96
N HIS A 28 -0.09 2.98 -4.86
CA HIS A 28 -1.53 2.89 -5.12
C HIS A 28 -1.95 1.47 -5.53
N ALA A 29 -1.25 0.87 -6.51
CA ALA A 29 -1.55 -0.47 -6.97
C ALA A 29 -1.43 -1.51 -5.84
N CYS A 30 -0.39 -1.42 -5.00
CA CYS A 30 -0.24 -2.29 -3.84
C CYS A 30 -1.40 -2.14 -2.85
N THR A 31 -1.83 -0.91 -2.58
CA THR A 31 -2.94 -0.65 -1.63
C THR A 31 -4.30 -1.06 -2.17
N GLN A 32 -4.55 -0.93 -3.48
CA GLN A 32 -5.79 -1.41 -4.10
C GLN A 32 -5.98 -2.91 -3.94
N ARG A 33 -4.88 -3.68 -3.95
CA ARG A 33 -4.92 -5.13 -3.74
C ARG A 33 -5.51 -5.53 -2.39
N VAL A 34 -5.40 -4.67 -1.39
CA VAL A 34 -5.92 -4.86 -0.03
C VAL A 34 -7.06 -3.90 0.32
N GLU A 35 -7.66 -3.25 -0.68
CA GLU A 35 -8.75 -2.29 -0.48
C GLU A 35 -9.94 -2.92 0.27
N HIS A 36 -10.25 -4.16 -0.06
CA HIS A 36 -11.32 -4.96 0.57
C HIS A 36 -11.10 -5.23 2.07
N LEU A 37 -9.90 -4.97 2.60
CA LEU A 37 -9.57 -5.12 4.02
C LEU A 37 -9.68 -3.80 4.79
N LEU A 38 -9.91 -2.67 4.11
CA LEU A 38 -10.10 -1.37 4.74
C LEU A 38 -11.49 -1.29 5.37
N GLU A 39 -11.54 -0.99 6.68
CA GLU A 39 -12.79 -0.83 7.43
C GLU A 39 -13.19 0.63 7.62
N GLU A 40 -12.22 1.55 7.66
CA GLU A 40 -12.46 2.98 7.84
C GLU A 40 -12.79 3.65 6.49
N PRO A 41 -14.04 4.12 6.27
CA PRO A 41 -14.44 4.73 4.99
C PRO A 41 -13.57 5.90 4.57
N ARG A 42 -13.06 6.68 5.53
CA ARG A 42 -12.17 7.82 5.23
C ARG A 42 -10.81 7.37 4.68
N ALA A 43 -10.35 6.16 5.01
CA ALA A 43 -9.13 5.60 4.42
C ALA A 43 -9.37 5.18 2.96
N LEU A 44 -10.56 4.65 2.65
CA LEU A 44 -10.98 4.39 1.26
C LEU A 44 -11.06 5.69 0.45
N ASP A 45 -11.62 6.75 1.01
CA ASP A 45 -11.66 8.07 0.36
C ASP A 45 -10.25 8.61 0.06
N CYS A 46 -9.32 8.46 1.00
CA CYS A 46 -7.92 8.82 0.82
C CYS A 46 -7.25 8.01 -0.31
N LEU A 47 -7.53 6.70 -0.40
CA LEU A 47 -7.06 5.86 -1.50
C LEU A 47 -7.62 6.31 -2.85
N ALA A 48 -8.93 6.63 -2.90
CA ALA A 48 -9.56 7.14 -4.11
C ALA A 48 -9.02 8.50 -4.56
N VAL A 49 -8.61 9.38 -3.62
CA VAL A 49 -7.89 10.63 -3.94
C VAL A 49 -6.55 10.34 -4.61
N LEU A 50 -5.79 9.36 -4.13
CA LEU A 50 -4.51 8.98 -4.75
C LEU A 50 -4.71 8.52 -6.21
N GLY A 51 -5.73 7.70 -6.48
CA GLY A 51 -6.10 7.30 -7.84
C GLY A 51 -6.43 8.50 -8.73
N ARG A 52 -7.32 9.39 -8.25
CA ARG A 52 -7.68 10.62 -8.99
C ARG A 52 -6.48 11.54 -9.26
N TYR A 53 -5.55 11.65 -8.33
CA TYR A 53 -4.32 12.42 -8.54
C TYR A 53 -3.46 11.80 -9.64
N LEU A 54 -3.31 10.48 -9.64
CA LEU A 54 -2.59 9.76 -10.69
C LEU A 54 -3.27 9.94 -12.07
N ASP A 55 -4.60 9.99 -12.11
CA ASP A 55 -5.37 10.26 -13.33
C ASP A 55 -5.37 11.74 -13.76
N GLY A 56 -4.77 12.64 -12.97
CA GLY A 56 -4.77 14.08 -13.23
C GLY A 56 -6.11 14.77 -12.95
N ALA A 57 -7.02 14.09 -12.25
CA ALA A 57 -8.36 14.58 -11.91
C ALA A 57 -8.42 15.39 -10.60
N CYS A 58 -7.32 15.47 -9.84
CA CYS A 58 -7.17 16.42 -8.73
C CYS A 58 -5.72 16.90 -8.58
N ASP A 59 -5.54 17.99 -7.83
CA ASP A 59 -4.26 18.66 -7.64
C ASP A 59 -3.42 18.09 -6.48
N ALA A 60 -2.19 18.61 -6.36
CA ALA A 60 -1.27 18.23 -5.30
C ALA A 60 -1.74 18.66 -3.90
N GLU A 61 -2.59 19.69 -3.79
CA GLU A 61 -3.13 20.14 -2.50
C GLU A 61 -4.16 19.13 -1.97
N ALA A 62 -5.03 18.60 -2.84
CA ALA A 62 -5.94 17.51 -2.52
C ALA A 62 -5.18 16.26 -2.07
N LEU A 63 -4.10 15.90 -2.78
CA LEU A 63 -3.24 14.79 -2.40
C LEU A 63 -2.61 15.01 -1.00
N ALA A 64 -2.08 16.21 -0.73
CA ALA A 64 -1.46 16.53 0.55
C ALA A 64 -2.45 16.46 1.71
N ARG A 65 -3.69 16.95 1.53
CA ARG A 65 -4.76 16.81 2.54
C ARG A 65 -5.12 15.35 2.79
N ALA A 66 -5.25 14.54 1.74
CA ALA A 66 -5.51 13.11 1.86
C ALA A 66 -4.36 12.38 2.58
N ALA A 67 -3.11 12.73 2.29
CA ALA A 67 -1.94 12.17 2.95
C ALA A 67 -1.91 12.48 4.45
N ALA A 68 -2.19 13.73 4.84
CA ALA A 68 -2.27 14.13 6.24
C ALA A 68 -3.39 13.39 6.99
N LEU A 69 -4.55 13.24 6.36
CA LEU A 69 -5.67 12.49 6.92
C LEU A 69 -5.33 11.00 7.07
N ALA A 70 -4.82 10.35 6.04
CA ALA A 70 -4.46 8.93 6.09
C ALA A 70 -3.41 8.64 7.17
N ALA A 71 -2.42 9.53 7.34
CA ALA A 71 -1.44 9.43 8.42
C ALA A 71 -2.10 9.53 9.81
N ALA A 72 -3.06 10.43 9.99
CA ALA A 72 -3.80 10.55 11.24
C ALA A 72 -4.65 9.29 11.52
N LEU A 73 -5.34 8.76 10.51
CA LEU A 73 -6.15 7.55 10.63
C LEU A 73 -5.29 6.33 10.99
N ALA A 74 -4.16 6.13 10.32
CA ALA A 74 -3.26 5.02 10.60
C ALA A 74 -2.73 5.07 12.05
N ASN A 75 -2.35 6.24 12.54
CA ASN A 75 -1.81 6.40 13.90
C ASN A 75 -2.85 6.28 15.02
N HIS A 76 -4.15 6.41 14.70
CA HIS A 76 -5.24 6.31 15.66
C HIS A 76 -6.18 5.15 15.34
N HIS A 77 -5.74 4.17 14.54
CA HIS A 77 -6.60 3.08 14.13
C HIS A 77 -7.04 2.27 15.35
N PRO A 78 -8.35 2.10 15.59
CA PRO A 78 -8.85 1.47 16.83
C PRO A 78 -8.64 -0.06 16.88
N GLY A 79 -7.90 -0.66 15.94
CA GLY A 79 -8.03 -2.07 15.58
C GLY A 79 -9.31 -2.36 14.79
N SER A 80 -9.52 -3.61 14.36
CA SER A 80 -10.79 -4.06 13.76
C SER A 80 -11.83 -4.30 14.85
N THR A 81 -13.10 -4.09 14.51
CA THR A 81 -14.24 -4.53 15.34
C THR A 81 -14.69 -5.96 15.03
N SER A 82 -14.08 -6.61 14.04
CA SER A 82 -14.45 -7.95 13.59
C SER A 82 -14.10 -9.04 14.61
N ILE A 83 -15.04 -9.97 14.80
CA ILE A 83 -14.94 -11.10 15.72
C ILE A 83 -14.07 -12.23 15.14
N ASP A 84 -13.83 -12.21 13.82
CA ASP A 84 -13.04 -13.23 13.11
C ASP A 84 -11.51 -13.11 13.30
N GLY A 85 -11.04 -12.07 14.01
CA GLY A 85 -9.61 -11.88 14.29
C GLY A 85 -8.81 -11.19 13.19
N CYS A 86 -9.47 -10.65 12.15
CA CYS A 86 -8.84 -9.90 11.05
C CYS A 86 -8.31 -8.50 11.46
N GLY A 87 -8.39 -8.13 12.75
CA GLY A 87 -7.75 -6.98 13.41
C GLY A 87 -6.57 -6.34 12.71
N HIS A 88 -5.50 -7.11 12.56
CA HIS A 88 -4.24 -6.58 12.06
C HIS A 88 -4.22 -6.41 10.53
N ALA A 89 -5.11 -7.08 9.79
CA ALA A 89 -5.26 -6.87 8.36
C ALA A 89 -5.76 -5.45 8.08
N ALA A 90 -6.82 -5.01 8.74
CA ALA A 90 -7.40 -3.66 8.57
C ALA A 90 -6.42 -2.55 8.99
N VAL A 91 -5.75 -2.73 10.14
CA VAL A 91 -4.71 -1.78 10.61
C VAL A 91 -3.59 -1.68 9.59
N SER A 92 -3.07 -2.81 9.11
CA SER A 92 -1.98 -2.83 8.14
C SER A 92 -2.40 -2.26 6.79
N ALA A 93 -3.60 -2.56 6.30
CA ALA A 93 -4.14 -1.96 5.09
C ALA A 93 -4.20 -0.43 5.19
N THR A 94 -4.62 0.11 6.34
CA THR A 94 -4.64 1.56 6.57
C THR A 94 -3.23 2.18 6.58
N TYR A 95 -2.26 1.51 7.21
CA TYR A 95 -0.85 1.92 7.13
C TYR A 95 -0.27 1.83 5.71
N ALA A 96 -0.74 0.89 4.88
CA ALA A 96 -0.38 0.80 3.48
C ALA A 96 -0.85 2.05 2.73
N VAL A 97 -2.12 2.46 2.91
CA VAL A 97 -2.69 3.68 2.30
C VAL A 97 -1.92 4.93 2.72
N ALA A 98 -1.65 5.09 4.03
CA ALA A 98 -0.87 6.21 4.54
C ALA A 98 0.55 6.25 3.95
N SER A 99 1.19 5.10 3.81
CA SER A 99 2.54 5.00 3.21
C SER A 99 2.52 5.30 1.71
N ALA A 100 1.50 4.86 0.98
CA ALA A 100 1.35 5.12 -0.45
C ALA A 100 1.18 6.63 -0.72
N LEU A 101 0.28 7.30 0.02
CA LEU A 101 0.05 8.73 -0.08
C LEU A 101 1.28 9.56 0.30
N ALA A 102 2.12 9.07 1.22
CA ALA A 102 3.38 9.69 1.60
C ALA A 102 4.52 9.42 0.60
N GLY A 103 4.26 8.75 -0.52
CA GLY A 103 5.27 8.37 -1.51
C GLY A 103 6.27 7.32 -1.01
N LYS A 104 5.99 6.63 0.10
CA LYS A 104 6.85 5.58 0.69
C LYS A 104 6.48 4.22 0.09
N ALA A 105 6.75 4.06 -1.20
CA ALA A 105 6.18 2.97 -2.00
C ALA A 105 6.56 1.56 -1.52
N LEU A 106 7.82 1.33 -1.11
CA LEU A 106 8.24 0.03 -0.56
C LEU A 106 7.54 -0.29 0.77
N ARG A 107 7.38 0.72 1.63
CA ARG A 107 6.67 0.55 2.91
C ARG A 107 5.17 0.29 2.69
N ALA A 108 4.56 0.92 1.69
CA ALA A 108 3.19 0.62 1.28
C ALA A 108 3.03 -0.83 0.83
N ALA A 109 3.98 -1.33 0.02
CA ALA A 109 4.02 -2.72 -0.43
C ALA A 109 4.17 -3.69 0.75
N GLU A 110 5.05 -3.42 1.71
CA GLU A 110 5.24 -4.26 2.91
C GLU A 110 3.95 -4.40 3.73
N TYR A 111 3.29 -3.28 4.03
CA TYR A 111 2.03 -3.30 4.77
C TYR A 111 0.90 -3.99 3.99
N ALA A 112 0.83 -3.78 2.67
CA ALA A 112 -0.17 -4.46 1.83
C ALA A 112 0.06 -5.97 1.80
N ALA A 113 1.30 -6.44 1.63
CA ALA A 113 1.60 -7.87 1.67
C ALA A 113 1.26 -8.47 3.05
N TYR A 114 1.63 -7.77 4.14
CA TYR A 114 1.28 -8.22 5.49
C TYR A 114 -0.25 -8.30 5.67
N ALA A 115 -0.99 -7.27 5.26
CA ALA A 115 -2.45 -7.24 5.37
C ALA A 115 -3.10 -8.40 4.61
N ALA A 116 -2.65 -8.67 3.37
CA ALA A 116 -3.15 -9.76 2.55
C ALA A 116 -2.87 -11.14 3.19
N VAL A 117 -1.63 -11.38 3.63
CA VAL A 117 -1.23 -12.67 4.24
C VAL A 117 -1.92 -12.87 5.58
N TYR A 118 -1.98 -11.83 6.42
CA TYR A 118 -2.69 -11.90 7.69
C TYR A 118 -4.19 -12.14 7.49
N GLY A 119 -4.83 -11.50 6.51
CA GLY A 119 -6.25 -11.70 6.21
C GLY A 119 -6.58 -13.14 5.78
N GLN A 120 -5.62 -13.88 5.23
CA GLN A 120 -5.82 -15.26 4.76
C GLN A 120 -5.64 -16.32 5.85
N GLY A 121 -4.79 -16.08 6.86
CA GLY A 121 -4.45 -17.12 7.84
C GLY A 121 -3.92 -16.61 9.18
N GLY A 122 -4.14 -15.33 9.48
CA GLY A 122 -3.74 -14.68 10.73
C GLY A 122 -2.26 -14.83 11.05
N TYR A 123 -1.96 -15.00 12.34
CA TYR A 123 -0.59 -15.13 12.85
C TYR A 123 0.18 -16.31 12.29
N GLY A 124 -0.49 -17.43 12.00
CA GLY A 124 0.16 -18.61 11.42
C GLY A 124 0.75 -18.31 10.05
N ALA A 125 -0.03 -17.66 9.18
CA ALA A 125 0.40 -17.31 7.83
C ALA A 125 1.52 -16.27 7.82
N VAL A 126 1.43 -15.20 8.62
CA VAL A 126 2.49 -14.18 8.65
C VAL A 126 3.80 -14.67 9.29
N SER A 127 3.75 -15.75 10.06
CA SER A 127 4.95 -16.38 10.65
C SER A 127 5.67 -17.32 9.67
N ASP A 128 5.01 -17.72 8.58
CA ASP A 128 5.58 -18.54 7.52
C ASP A 128 6.05 -17.65 6.35
N PRO A 129 7.35 -17.53 6.10
CA PRO A 129 7.86 -16.74 4.98
C PRO A 129 7.30 -17.14 3.62
N ALA A 130 6.99 -18.42 3.41
CA ALA A 130 6.44 -18.92 2.14
C ALA A 130 5.04 -18.37 1.85
N SER A 131 4.29 -17.97 2.88
CA SER A 131 2.96 -17.36 2.71
C SER A 131 3.02 -16.01 1.98
N PHE A 132 4.19 -15.35 1.95
CA PHE A 132 4.38 -14.08 1.24
C PHE A 132 4.76 -14.25 -0.23
N ASP A 133 5.08 -15.45 -0.72
CA ASP A 133 5.67 -15.64 -2.05
C ASP A 133 4.75 -15.11 -3.17
N ILE A 134 3.44 -15.32 -3.05
CA ILE A 134 2.44 -14.84 -4.02
C ILE A 134 2.44 -13.31 -4.08
N GLU A 135 2.38 -12.65 -2.91
CA GLU A 135 2.35 -11.20 -2.82
C GLU A 135 3.67 -10.59 -3.27
N HIS A 136 4.80 -11.19 -2.88
CA HIS A 136 6.11 -10.71 -3.25
C HIS A 136 6.35 -10.77 -4.75
N ALA A 137 5.99 -11.89 -5.40
CA ALA A 137 6.11 -12.05 -6.84
C ALA A 137 5.22 -11.03 -7.58
N TRP A 138 3.96 -10.90 -7.14
CA TRP A 138 3.04 -9.94 -7.73
C TRP A 138 3.54 -8.49 -7.61
N GLN A 139 4.10 -8.09 -6.46
CA GLN A 139 4.61 -6.73 -6.25
C GLN A 139 5.80 -6.40 -7.16
N ALA A 140 6.74 -7.33 -7.34
CA ALA A 140 7.88 -7.11 -8.23
C ALA A 140 7.44 -6.94 -9.69
N ASP A 141 6.51 -7.79 -10.14
CA ASP A 141 5.90 -7.71 -11.47
C ASP A 141 5.05 -6.43 -11.64
N CYS A 142 4.32 -6.02 -10.59
CA CYS A 142 3.55 -4.77 -10.58
C CYS A 142 4.45 -3.54 -10.72
N LEU A 143 5.57 -3.47 -9.98
CA LEU A 143 6.51 -2.37 -10.12
C LEU A 143 7.10 -2.30 -11.53
N ALA A 144 7.43 -3.46 -12.12
CA ALA A 144 7.92 -3.52 -13.49
C ALA A 144 6.90 -2.97 -14.49
N ARG A 145 5.61 -3.30 -14.33
CA ARG A 145 4.53 -2.72 -15.15
C ARG A 145 4.35 -1.23 -14.94
N CYS A 146 4.37 -0.74 -13.70
CA CYS A 146 4.22 0.69 -13.41
C CYS A 146 5.36 1.54 -14.01
N ALA A 147 6.53 0.93 -14.25
CA ALA A 147 7.68 1.59 -14.86
C ALA A 147 7.62 1.62 -16.40
N LEU A 148 6.67 0.93 -17.03
CA LEU A 148 6.46 1.02 -18.47
C LEU A 148 5.85 2.39 -18.84
N PRO A 149 6.23 2.98 -19.97
CA PRO A 149 5.58 4.18 -20.47
C PRO A 149 4.09 3.90 -20.73
N ALA A 150 3.24 4.86 -20.34
CA ALA A 150 1.79 4.84 -20.57
C ALA A 150 1.43 5.06 -22.05
#